data_AF-A0A3G2G5S3-F1
#
_entry.id   AF-A0A3G2G5S3-F1
#
_cell.length_a   1.000
_cell.length_b   1.000
_cell.length_c   1.000
_cell.angle_alpha   90.00
_cell.angle_beta   90.00
_cell.angle_gamma   90.00
#
_symmetry.space_group_name_H-M   'P 1'
#
loop_
_entity.id
_entity.type
_entity.pdbx_description
1 polymer ?
#
loop_
_entity_poly.entity_id
_entity_poly.type
_entity_poly.pdbx_seq_one_letter_code
_entity_poly.pdbx_strand_id
1 'polypeptide(L)' 'MPKEKGNPAIYCNPDAYTFSYLAMLFGDKNFDESKNAEWWMKFWKENQNKLSWNSARGHYEVKK' A
#
# COMPACT_ATOMS: atom_id res chain seq x y z
N MET A 1 16.75 -5.06 -8.83
CA MET A 1 16.36 -3.88 -9.64
C MET A 1 17.38 -2.76 -9.47
N PRO A 2 17.50 -1.82 -10.42
CA PRO A 2 18.42 -0.69 -10.30
C PRO A 2 18.10 0.16 -9.07
N LYS A 3 19.13 0.60 -8.34
CA LYS A 3 18.98 1.41 -7.12
C LYS A 3 18.96 2.92 -7.40
N GLU A 4 19.13 3.32 -8.66
CA GLU A 4 19.24 4.72 -9.06
C GLU A 4 17.86 5.39 -9.12
N LYS A 5 17.71 6.51 -8.40
CA LYS A 5 16.53 7.37 -8.49
C LYS A 5 16.43 7.95 -9.90
N GLY A 6 15.27 7.79 -10.54
CA GLY A 6 15.00 8.30 -11.89
C GLY A 6 15.25 7.30 -13.02
N ASN A 7 15.71 6.08 -12.72
CA ASN A 7 15.84 5.04 -13.74
C ASN A 7 14.43 4.61 -14.23
N PRO A 8 14.11 4.69 -15.53
CA PRO A 8 12.79 4.33 -16.06
C PRO A 8 12.35 2.91 -15.74
N ALA A 9 13.28 1.99 -15.48
CA ALA A 9 12.96 0.62 -15.06
C ALA A 9 12.21 0.56 -13.71
N ILE A 10 12.20 1.64 -12.91
CA ILE A 10 11.39 1.74 -11.69
C ILE A 10 9.89 1.73 -11.98
N TYR A 11 9.48 2.21 -13.16
CA TYR A 11 8.10 2.12 -13.65
C TYR A 11 7.72 0.70 -14.11
N CYS A 12 8.65 -0.24 -14.05
CA CYS A 12 8.35 -1.67 -14.23
C CYS A 12 8.41 -2.43 -12.90
N ASN A 13 8.58 -1.73 -11.77
CA ASN A 13 8.61 -2.36 -10.46
C ASN A 13 7.16 -2.56 -9.94
N PRO A 14 6.63 -3.80 -9.92
CA PRO A 14 5.28 -4.07 -9.42
C PRO A 14 5.10 -3.68 -7.95
N ASP A 15 6.18 -3.70 -7.16
CA ASP A 15 6.13 -3.31 -5.76
C ASP A 15 5.86 -1.82 -5.61
N ALA A 16 6.49 -0.97 -6.44
CA ALA A 16 6.28 0.48 -6.42
C ALA A 16 4.81 0.87 -6.68
N TYR A 17 4.15 0.17 -7.59
CA TYR A 17 2.71 0.34 -7.83
C TYR A 17 1.87 -0.15 -6.66
N THR A 18 2.24 -1.30 -6.10
CA THR A 18 1.55 -1.88 -4.92
C THR A 18 1.58 -0.90 -3.75
N PHE A 19 2.75 -0.36 -3.41
CA PHE A 19 2.88 0.62 -2.31
C PHE A 19 2.07 1.89 -2.58
N SER A 20 2.12 2.42 -3.80
CA SER A 20 1.37 3.63 -4.18
C SER A 20 -0.14 3.39 -4.08
N TYR A 21 -0.60 2.22 -4.51
CA TYR A 21 -2.00 1.82 -4.42
C TYR A 21 -2.46 1.63 -2.97
N LEU A 22 -1.65 0.98 -2.14
CA LEU A 22 -1.93 0.83 -0.71
C LEU A 22 -1.96 2.19 0.01
N ALA A 23 -1.06 3.11 -0.33
CA ALA A 23 -1.06 4.47 0.20
C ALA A 23 -2.36 5.22 -0.12
N MET A 24 -2.86 5.08 -1.36
CA MET A 24 -4.15 5.64 -1.75
C MET A 24 -5.32 5.00 -0.97
N LEU A 25 -5.30 3.67 -0.81
CA LEU A 25 -6.39 2.96 -0.14
C LEU A 25 -6.44 3.18 1.37
N PHE A 26 -5.31 3.36 2.05
CA PHE A 26 -5.23 3.39 3.52
C PHE A 26 -4.73 4.73 4.08
N GLY A 27 -4.47 5.72 3.21
CA GLY A 27 -4.04 7.05 3.63
C GLY A 27 -2.60 7.10 4.14
N ASP A 28 -1.77 6.12 3.80
CA ASP A 28 -0.35 6.14 4.16
C ASP A 28 0.36 7.28 3.43
N LYS A 29 0.94 8.20 4.18
CA LYS A 29 1.62 9.39 3.63
C LYS A 29 3.07 9.12 3.22
N ASN A 30 3.66 8.04 3.73
CA ASN A 30 5.06 7.71 3.55
C ASN A 30 5.18 6.37 2.85
N PHE A 31 6.15 6.28 1.95
CA PHE A 31 6.56 5.02 1.35
C PHE A 31 7.21 4.15 2.43
N ASP A 32 6.65 2.95 2.64
CA ASP A 32 7.12 1.98 3.62
C ASP A 32 7.40 0.65 2.92
N GLU A 33 8.67 0.38 2.66
CA GLU A 33 9.13 -0.84 2.00
C GLU A 33 8.81 -2.11 2.80
N SER A 34 8.51 -2.00 4.10
CA SER A 34 8.09 -3.14 4.91
C SER A 34 6.68 -3.63 4.56
N LYS A 35 5.85 -2.80 3.91
CA LYS A 35 4.49 -3.14 3.46
C LYS A 35 4.47 -3.90 2.13
N ASN A 36 5.42 -4.82 1.97
CA ASN A 36 5.59 -5.61 0.75
C ASN A 36 4.42 -6.60 0.53
N ALA A 37 4.49 -7.41 -0.52
CA ALA A 37 3.43 -8.36 -0.87
C ALA A 37 3.07 -9.34 0.26
N GLU A 38 4.05 -9.79 1.06
CA GLU A 38 3.82 -10.67 2.20
C GLU A 38 3.05 -9.96 3.33
N TRP A 39 3.46 -8.72 3.63
CA TRP A 39 2.75 -7.88 4.60
C TRP A 39 1.31 -7.65 4.16
N TRP A 40 1.09 -7.29 2.89
CA TRP A 40 -0.25 -7.06 2.34
C TRP A 40 -1.14 -8.30 2.47
N MET A 41 -0.62 -9.47 2.08
CA MET A 41 -1.33 -10.74 2.19
C MET A 41 -1.75 -11.02 3.64
N LYS A 42 -0.85 -10.80 4.61
CA LYS A 42 -1.13 -10.99 6.03
C LYS A 42 -2.18 -9.99 6.53
N PHE A 43 -1.98 -8.71 6.24
CA PHE A 43 -2.91 -7.64 6.61
C PHE A 43 -4.32 -7.92 6.08
N TRP A 44 -4.44 -8.29 4.80
CA TRP A 44 -5.73 -8.57 4.17
C TRP A 44 -6.43 -9.75 4.85
N LYS A 45 -5.73 -10.87 5.08
CA LYS A 45 -6.31 -12.04 5.76
C LYS A 45 -6.84 -11.71 7.15
N GLU A 46 -6.13 -10.87 7.90
CA GLU A 46 -6.49 -10.49 9.26
C GLU A 46 -7.61 -9.44 9.34
N ASN A 47 -7.72 -8.56 8.35
CA ASN A 47 -8.50 -7.33 8.46
C ASN A 47 -9.58 -7.14 7.41
N GLN A 48 -9.65 -7.93 6.33
CA GLN A 48 -10.58 -7.70 5.21
C GLN A 48 -12.04 -7.50 5.64
N ASN A 49 -12.52 -8.26 6.63
CA ASN A 49 -13.90 -8.19 7.13
C ASN A 49 -14.15 -7.00 8.09
N LYS A 50 -13.09 -6.30 8.49
CA LYS A 50 -13.11 -5.16 9.42
C LYS A 50 -12.84 -3.84 8.70
N LEU A 51 -12.56 -3.87 7.39
CA LEU A 51 -12.33 -2.66 6.62
C LEU A 51 -13.62 -1.88 6.43
N SER A 52 -13.56 -0.57 6.67
CA SER A 52 -14.64 0.35 6.34
C SER A 52 -14.12 1.61 5.70
N TRP A 53 -14.83 2.06 4.67
CA TRP A 53 -14.53 3.30 3.98
C TRP A 53 -14.86 4.51 4.87
N ASN A 54 -13.87 5.38 5.09
CA ASN A 54 -14.06 6.66 5.76
C ASN A 54 -14.24 7.76 4.71
N SER A 55 -15.49 8.12 4.41
CA SER A 55 -15.82 9.13 3.38
C SER A 55 -15.24 10.52 3.66
N ALA A 56 -15.04 10.88 4.93
CA ALA A 56 -14.49 12.19 5.29
C ALA A 56 -12.97 12.26 5.03
N ARG A 57 -12.27 11.12 5.12
CA ARG A 57 -10.82 11.04 4.94
C ARG A 57 -10.40 10.47 3.58
N GLY A 58 -11.32 9.85 2.84
CA GLY A 58 -11.08 9.31 1.50
C GLY A 58 -10.20 8.07 1.48
N HIS A 59 -10.22 7.25 2.54
CA HIS A 59 -9.48 5.99 2.61
C HIS A 59 -10.18 4.98 3.53
N TYR A 60 -9.78 3.71 3.46
CA TYR A 60 -10.21 2.63 4.33
C TYR A 60 -9.53 2.69 5.70
N GLU A 61 -10.30 2.36 6.74
CA GLU A 61 -9.82 2.19 8.10
C GLU A 61 -10.22 0.81 8.63
N VAL A 62 -9.40 0.24 9.51
CA VAL A 62 -9.73 -1.00 10.22
C VAL A 62 -10.61 -0.64 11.42
N LYS A 63 -11.83 -1.19 11.47
CA LYS A 63 -12.67 -1.10 12.66
C LYS A 63 -12.00 -1.83 13.82
N LYS A 64 -11.85 -1.13 14.95
CA LYS A 64 -11.37 -1.73 16.21
C LYS A 64 -12.38 -2.73 16.76
#